data_AF-A0A7W5FPH2-F1
#
_entry.id   AF-A0A7W5FPH2-F1
#
_cell.length_a   1.000
_cell.length_b   1.000
_cell.length_c   1.000
_cell.angle_alpha   90.00
_cell.angle_beta   90.00
_cell.angle_gamma   90.00
#
_symmetry.space_group_name_H-M   'P 1'
#
loop_
_entity.id
_entity.type
_entity.pdbx_description
1 polymer ?
#
loop_
_entity_poly.entity_id
_entity_poly.type
_entity_poly.pdbx_seq_one_letter_code
_entity_poly.pdbx_strand_id
1 'polypeptide(L)'
;MGNKVRNLFSWSYIALSLYAYFAETVQNFRGIDPRFVENGSAFDMTVGTLFATVAMLLIVLYLPFASYFFRAKTYRANPEMVLSARYAIIAILLSFAAGIWISMNTGRFTGSGGNIIWLHGLGFHALQAIPIVAWLTKSTALPLAIRQRYVHITGVLYIAGLLAIGWQTVLGQPILEWSMLPISAGLCFLVSFGSGMMTLRQALSGPQPTQARRM
;
A
#
# COMPACT_ATOMS: atom_id res chain seq x y z
N MET A 1 15.05 20.26 -6.97
CA MET A 1 15.82 19.11 -7.47
C MET A 1 16.13 19.42 -8.93
N GLY A 2 17.41 19.47 -9.32
CA GLY A 2 17.75 19.72 -10.73
C GLY A 2 17.22 18.62 -11.64
N ASN A 3 16.97 18.93 -12.92
CA ASN A 3 16.39 17.98 -13.88
C ASN A 3 17.19 16.66 -13.96
N LYS A 4 18.52 16.72 -13.88
CA LYS A 4 19.40 15.54 -13.88
C LYS A 4 19.13 14.60 -12.70
N VAL A 5 19.03 15.14 -11.49
CA VAL A 5 18.80 14.34 -10.26
C VAL A 5 17.41 13.72 -10.26
N ARG A 6 16.40 14.46 -10.73
CA ARG A 6 15.03 13.93 -10.90
C ARG A 6 15.00 12.78 -11.90
N ASN A 7 15.69 12.93 -13.03
CA ASN A 7 15.75 11.89 -14.05
C ASN A 7 16.48 10.65 -13.54
N LEU A 8 17.61 10.81 -12.86
CA LEU A 8 18.33 9.70 -12.23
C LEU A 8 17.43 8.95 -11.24
N PHE A 9 16.77 9.68 -10.32
CA PHE A 9 15.84 9.08 -9.37
C PHE A 9 14.74 8.26 -10.07
N SER A 10 14.10 8.86 -11.07
CA SER A 10 12.97 8.24 -11.77
C SER A 10 13.39 6.99 -12.52
N TRP A 11 14.49 7.07 -13.28
CA TRP A 11 14.99 5.93 -14.05
C TRP A 11 15.52 4.81 -13.16
N SER A 12 16.22 5.13 -12.06
CA SER A 12 16.62 4.12 -11.08
C SER A 12 15.41 3.42 -10.48
N TYR A 13 14.39 4.16 -10.05
CA TYR A 13 13.18 3.58 -9.47
C TYR A 13 12.44 2.67 -10.47
N ILE A 14 12.29 3.13 -11.72
CA ILE A 14 11.66 2.35 -12.80
C ILE A 14 12.44 1.06 -13.06
N ALA A 15 13.76 1.14 -13.27
CA ALA A 15 14.58 -0.02 -13.57
C ALA A 15 14.55 -1.07 -12.44
N LEU A 16 14.68 -0.63 -11.19
CA LEU A 16 14.59 -1.50 -10.01
C LEU A 16 13.21 -2.15 -9.88
N SER A 17 12.14 -1.38 -10.11
CA SER A 17 10.77 -1.91 -10.04
C SER A 17 10.50 -2.94 -11.14
N LEU A 18 10.97 -2.68 -12.37
CA LEU A 18 10.84 -3.62 -13.48
C LEU A 18 11.63 -4.90 -13.22
N TYR A 19 12.85 -4.78 -12.67
CA TYR A 19 13.62 -5.95 -12.26
C TYR A 19 12.86 -6.77 -11.20
N ALA A 20 12.36 -6.13 -10.14
CA ALA A 20 11.63 -6.83 -9.07
C ALA A 20 10.39 -7.55 -9.63
N TYR A 21 9.58 -6.84 -10.42
CA TYR A 21 8.41 -7.42 -11.08
C TYR A 21 8.77 -8.61 -11.98
N PHE A 22 9.80 -8.47 -12.80
CA PHE A 22 10.27 -9.54 -13.69
C PHE A 22 10.79 -10.74 -12.90
N ALA A 23 11.67 -10.52 -11.92
CA ALA A 23 12.26 -11.57 -11.10
C ALA A 23 11.19 -12.34 -10.33
N GLU A 24 10.25 -11.64 -9.68
CA GLU A 24 9.12 -12.28 -8.99
C GLU A 24 8.27 -13.10 -9.96
N THR A 25 7.86 -12.50 -11.07
CA THR A 25 6.97 -13.14 -12.04
C THR A 25 7.60 -14.38 -12.67
N VAL A 26 8.81 -14.24 -13.22
CA VAL A 26 9.50 -15.33 -13.94
C VAL A 26 9.91 -16.46 -13.00
N GLN A 27 10.40 -16.15 -11.80
CA GLN A 27 10.75 -17.21 -10.85
C GLN A 27 9.50 -17.97 -10.39
N ASN A 28 8.40 -17.29 -10.08
CA ASN A 28 7.13 -17.96 -9.75
C ASN A 28 6.62 -18.83 -10.91
N PHE A 29 6.75 -18.38 -12.16
CA PHE A 29 6.42 -19.21 -13.34
C PHE A 29 7.27 -20.48 -13.45
N ARG A 30 8.51 -20.46 -12.94
CA ARG A 30 9.40 -21.61 -12.85
C ARG A 30 9.15 -22.47 -11.62
N GLY A 31 8.17 -22.11 -10.78
CA GLY A 31 7.89 -22.78 -9.51
C GLY A 31 8.89 -22.46 -8.39
N ILE A 32 9.65 -21.37 -8.52
CA ILE A 32 10.66 -20.94 -7.57
C ILE A 32 10.21 -19.64 -6.92
N ASP A 33 10.18 -19.58 -5.59
CA ASP A 33 9.95 -18.32 -4.89
C ASP A 33 11.29 -17.56 -4.73
N PRO A 34 11.49 -16.40 -5.39
CA PRO A 34 12.75 -15.67 -5.27
C PRO A 34 12.99 -15.08 -3.88
N ARG A 35 11.97 -15.08 -3.01
CA ARG A 35 12.10 -14.67 -1.60
C ARG A 35 12.64 -15.81 -0.74
N PHE A 36 12.34 -17.07 -1.11
CA PHE A 36 12.64 -18.28 -0.35
C PHE A 36 13.13 -19.37 -1.32
N VAL A 37 14.35 -19.20 -1.82
CA VAL A 37 14.90 -20.17 -2.79
C VAL A 37 15.26 -21.46 -2.05
N GLU A 38 14.39 -22.46 -2.15
CA GLU A 38 14.61 -23.81 -1.62
C GLU A 38 15.03 -24.74 -2.75
N ASN A 39 16.16 -25.44 -2.59
CA ASN A 39 16.70 -26.39 -3.58
C ASN A 39 16.90 -25.80 -5.01
N GLY A 40 17.10 -24.49 -5.12
CA GLY A 40 17.31 -23.80 -6.40
C GLY A 40 18.73 -23.96 -6.95
N SER A 41 18.88 -23.66 -8.25
CA SER A 41 20.20 -23.57 -8.89
C SER A 41 20.99 -22.34 -8.40
N ALA A 42 22.28 -22.27 -8.72
CA ALA A 42 23.10 -21.08 -8.45
C ALA A 42 22.51 -19.80 -9.08
N PHE A 43 21.84 -19.92 -10.23
CA PHE A 43 21.12 -18.83 -10.86
C PHE A 43 19.96 -18.33 -9.97
N ASP A 44 19.19 -19.26 -9.40
CA ASP A 44 18.02 -18.93 -8.57
C ASP A 44 18.43 -18.23 -7.28
N MET A 45 19.49 -18.72 -6.63
CA MET A 45 20.08 -18.09 -5.45
C MET A 45 20.59 -16.67 -5.75
N THR A 46 21.21 -16.48 -6.92
CA THR A 46 21.70 -15.17 -7.36
C THR A 46 20.54 -14.19 -7.59
N VAL A 47 19.50 -14.63 -8.30
CA VAL A 47 18.30 -13.82 -8.54
C VAL A 47 17.60 -13.49 -7.22
N GLY A 48 17.48 -14.43 -6.29
CA GLY A 48 16.86 -14.19 -4.98
C GLY A 48 17.64 -13.18 -4.13
N THR A 49 18.98 -13.29 -4.10
CA THR A 49 19.85 -12.34 -3.39
C THR A 49 19.74 -10.93 -3.99
N LEU A 50 19.74 -10.84 -5.32
CA LEU A 50 19.57 -9.56 -6.02
C LEU A 50 18.16 -8.99 -5.81
N PHE A 51 17.12 -9.83 -5.79
CA PHE A 51 15.75 -9.44 -5.50
C PHE A 51 15.63 -8.78 -4.12
N ALA A 52 16.17 -9.40 -3.07
CA ALA A 52 16.18 -8.82 -1.72
C ALA A 52 16.93 -7.47 -1.69
N THR A 53 18.08 -7.39 -2.37
CA THR A 53 18.87 -6.15 -2.47
C THR A 53 18.09 -5.04 -3.18
N VAL A 54 17.44 -5.36 -4.30
CA VAL A 54 16.61 -4.42 -5.07
C VAL A 54 15.42 -3.94 -4.25
N ALA A 55 14.76 -4.83 -3.49
CA ALA A 55 13.69 -4.45 -2.59
C ALA A 55 14.16 -3.42 -1.54
N MET A 56 15.34 -3.64 -0.92
CA MET A 56 15.91 -2.67 0.03
C MET A 56 16.24 -1.32 -0.62
N LEU A 57 16.78 -1.32 -1.84
CA LEU A 57 17.04 -0.07 -2.58
C LEU A 57 15.74 0.68 -2.91
N LEU A 58 14.68 -0.03 -3.27
CA LEU A 58 13.36 0.57 -3.51
C LEU A 58 12.79 1.22 -2.24
N ILE A 59 12.96 0.60 -1.07
CA ILE A 59 12.59 1.20 0.23
C ILE A 59 13.34 2.51 0.45
N VAL A 60 14.66 2.52 0.23
CA VAL A 60 15.49 3.73 0.41
C VAL A 60 15.06 4.84 -0.56
N LEU A 61 14.80 4.53 -1.83
CA LEU A 61 14.30 5.49 -2.80
C LEU A 61 12.88 5.97 -2.48
N TYR A 62 12.08 5.15 -1.80
CA TYR A 62 10.73 5.52 -1.42
C TYR A 62 10.68 6.61 -0.35
N LEU A 63 11.63 6.65 0.60
CA LEU A 63 11.65 7.64 1.68
C LEU A 63 11.68 9.11 1.20
N PRO A 64 12.58 9.54 0.30
CA PRO A 64 12.56 10.91 -0.21
C PRO A 64 11.28 11.20 -1.01
N PHE A 65 10.75 10.22 -1.75
CA PHE A 65 9.46 10.35 -2.44
C PHE A 65 8.30 10.55 -1.46
N ALA A 66 8.21 9.72 -0.41
CA ALA A 66 7.23 9.85 0.66
C ALA A 66 7.29 11.23 1.32
N SER A 67 8.49 11.73 1.63
CA SER A 67 8.70 13.03 2.28
C SER A 67 8.05 14.19 1.52
N TYR A 68 7.95 14.09 0.18
CA TYR A 68 7.35 15.12 -0.66
C TYR A 68 5.85 15.35 -0.34
N PHE A 69 5.12 14.29 -0.01
CA PHE A 69 3.68 14.35 0.27
C PHE A 69 3.36 14.88 1.68
N PHE A 70 4.34 14.88 2.59
CA PHE A 70 4.19 15.46 3.92
C PHE A 70 4.41 16.98 3.95
N ARG A 71 4.88 17.59 2.85
CA ARG A 71 5.09 19.04 2.78
C ARG A 71 3.77 19.80 2.74
N ALA A 72 3.68 20.91 3.48
CA ALA A 72 2.51 21.77 3.52
C ALA A 72 2.13 22.35 2.15
N LYS A 73 3.14 22.72 1.34
CA LYS A 73 2.93 23.23 -0.03
C LYS A 73 2.20 22.21 -0.91
N THR A 74 2.60 20.94 -0.84
CA THR A 74 1.96 19.86 -1.62
C THR A 74 0.51 19.69 -1.18
N TYR A 75 0.26 19.65 0.14
CA TYR A 75 -1.09 19.53 0.69
C TYR A 75 -2.02 20.67 0.27
N ARG A 76 -1.57 21.93 0.33
CA ARG A 76 -2.38 23.08 -0.09
C ARG A 76 -2.77 23.04 -1.57
N ALA A 77 -1.96 22.42 -2.43
CA ALA A 77 -2.24 22.34 -3.85
C ALA A 77 -3.33 21.31 -4.20
N ASN A 78 -3.39 20.18 -3.48
CA ASN A 78 -4.33 19.08 -3.74
C ASN A 78 -4.69 18.36 -2.44
N PRO A 79 -5.51 18.96 -1.56
CA PRO A 79 -5.65 18.51 -0.18
C PRO A 79 -6.18 17.09 -0.05
N GLU A 80 -7.19 16.69 -0.82
CA GLU A 80 -7.79 15.35 -0.73
C GLU A 80 -6.85 14.25 -1.22
N MET A 81 -6.20 14.44 -2.37
CA MET A 81 -5.27 13.46 -2.94
C MET A 81 -3.99 13.32 -2.12
N VAL A 82 -3.50 14.44 -1.58
CA VAL A 82 -2.31 14.41 -0.72
C VAL A 82 -2.63 13.76 0.61
N LEU A 83 -3.83 13.98 1.16
CA LEU A 83 -4.29 13.29 2.35
C LEU A 83 -4.36 11.77 2.12
N SER A 84 -4.97 11.31 1.02
CA SER A 84 -5.00 9.87 0.70
C SER A 84 -3.60 9.30 0.49
N ALA A 85 -2.71 10.06 -0.17
CA ALA A 85 -1.33 9.63 -0.38
C ALA A 85 -0.58 9.46 0.94
N ARG A 86 -0.78 10.35 1.93
CA ARG A 86 -0.16 10.22 3.27
C ARG A 86 -0.56 8.93 3.97
N TYR A 87 -1.85 8.59 3.95
CA TYR A 87 -2.32 7.33 4.53
C TYR A 87 -1.80 6.11 3.77
N ALA A 88 -1.81 6.14 2.44
CA ALA A 88 -1.24 5.05 1.63
C ALA A 88 0.27 4.89 1.87
N ILE A 89 1.00 6.00 2.05
CA ILE A 89 2.43 5.98 2.40
C ILE A 89 2.65 5.32 3.75
N ILE A 90 1.85 5.65 4.77
CA ILE A 90 1.95 5.00 6.09
C ILE A 90 1.70 3.49 5.98
N ALA A 91 0.68 3.09 5.24
CA ALA A 91 0.40 1.67 4.98
C ALA A 91 1.53 0.95 4.24
N ILE A 92 2.18 1.60 3.27
CA ILE A 92 3.36 1.06 2.59
C ILE A 92 4.54 0.92 3.54
N LEU A 93 4.78 1.89 4.43
CA LEU A 93 5.86 1.76 5.41
C LEU A 93 5.66 0.54 6.32
N LEU A 94 4.41 0.23 6.70
CA LEU A 94 4.07 -1.01 7.40
C LEU A 94 4.35 -2.26 6.54
N SER A 95 4.00 -2.20 5.25
CA SER A 95 4.29 -3.29 4.30
C SER A 95 5.80 -3.51 4.10
N PHE A 96 6.59 -2.45 4.03
CA PHE A 96 8.04 -2.54 3.95
C PHE A 96 8.63 -3.13 5.23
N ALA A 97 8.13 -2.75 6.41
CA ALA A 97 8.52 -3.40 7.66
C ALA A 97 8.20 -4.91 7.63
N ALA A 98 7.04 -5.30 7.09
CA ALA A 98 6.69 -6.72 6.88
C ALA A 98 7.61 -7.41 5.86
N GLY A 99 8.02 -6.72 4.80
CA GLY A 99 8.97 -7.24 3.81
C GLY A 99 10.36 -7.46 4.39
N ILE A 100 10.85 -6.53 5.22
CA ILE A 100 12.10 -6.69 5.97
C ILE A 100 11.97 -7.87 6.94
N TRP A 101 10.84 -7.98 7.64
CA TRP A 101 10.58 -9.11 8.53
C TRP A 101 10.59 -10.44 7.78
N ILE A 102 9.95 -10.54 6.61
CA ILE A 102 10.01 -11.74 5.75
C ILE A 102 11.46 -12.14 5.44
N SER A 103 12.29 -11.17 5.04
CA SER A 103 13.70 -11.41 4.70
C SER A 103 14.51 -11.88 5.92
N MET A 104 14.31 -11.26 7.08
CA MET A 104 15.00 -11.65 8.33
C MET A 104 14.54 -13.01 8.84
N ASN A 105 13.27 -13.35 8.65
CA ASN A 105 12.67 -14.60 9.07
C ASN A 105 12.98 -15.76 8.12
N THR A 106 13.55 -15.47 6.94
CA THR A 106 13.81 -16.46 5.87
C THR A 106 12.58 -17.31 5.51
N GLY A 107 11.39 -16.73 5.70
CA GLY A 107 10.12 -17.43 5.55
C GLY A 107 8.94 -16.50 5.73
N ARG A 108 7.78 -16.90 5.18
CA ARG A 108 6.54 -16.12 5.32
C ARG A 108 5.78 -16.36 6.62
N PHE A 109 6.12 -17.42 7.36
CA PHE A 109 5.37 -17.84 8.54
C PHE A 109 6.09 -17.50 9.84
N THR A 110 5.31 -17.17 10.87
CA THR A 110 5.76 -17.02 12.25
C THR A 110 4.79 -17.79 13.17
N GLY A 111 5.33 -18.41 14.22
CA GLY A 111 4.55 -19.25 15.14
C GLY A 111 3.87 -20.44 14.44
N SER A 112 2.64 -20.75 14.84
CA SER A 112 1.87 -21.91 14.36
C SER A 112 1.19 -21.69 13.01
N GLY A 113 0.91 -20.44 12.63
CA GLY A 113 0.18 -20.13 11.39
C GLY A 113 0.14 -18.65 10.98
N GLY A 114 0.82 -17.76 11.71
CA GLY A 114 0.91 -16.35 11.34
C GLY A 114 1.61 -16.17 10.00
N ASN A 115 1.01 -15.44 9.07
CA ASN A 115 1.56 -15.29 7.71
C ASN A 115 1.80 -13.82 7.36
N ILE A 116 3.08 -13.44 7.30
CA ILE A 116 3.58 -12.08 7.14
C ILE A 116 3.24 -11.50 5.75
N ILE A 117 3.05 -12.36 4.74
CA ILE A 117 2.71 -11.92 3.38
C ILE A 117 1.39 -11.15 3.34
N TRP A 118 0.44 -11.43 4.24
CA TRP A 118 -0.82 -10.68 4.28
C TRP A 118 -0.60 -9.22 4.63
N LEU A 119 0.20 -8.94 5.67
CA LEU A 119 0.53 -7.56 6.05
C LEU A 119 1.31 -6.86 4.92
N HIS A 120 2.28 -7.57 4.33
CA HIS A 120 3.08 -7.06 3.22
C HIS A 120 2.20 -6.71 2.00
N GLY A 121 1.40 -7.65 1.51
CA GLY A 121 0.54 -7.45 0.34
C GLY A 121 -0.56 -6.41 0.57
N LEU A 122 -1.33 -6.54 1.66
CA LEU A 122 -2.45 -5.63 1.95
C LEU A 122 -1.97 -4.18 2.17
N GLY A 123 -0.79 -3.97 2.73
CA GLY A 123 -0.26 -2.61 2.88
C GLY A 123 0.00 -1.92 1.54
N PHE A 124 0.42 -2.64 0.49
CA PHE A 124 0.56 -2.05 -0.85
C PHE A 124 -0.78 -1.76 -1.53
N HIS A 125 -1.82 -2.56 -1.29
CA HIS A 125 -3.15 -2.30 -1.83
C HIS A 125 -3.77 -0.98 -1.32
N ALA A 126 -3.21 -0.38 -0.26
CA ALA A 126 -3.59 0.96 0.19
C ALA A 126 -3.34 2.05 -0.89
N LEU A 127 -2.36 1.85 -1.79
CA LEU A 127 -2.12 2.73 -2.94
C LEU A 127 -3.30 2.80 -3.90
N GLN A 128 -4.11 1.74 -3.93
CA GLN A 128 -5.31 1.67 -4.78
C GLN A 128 -6.52 2.11 -3.96
N ALA A 129 -6.74 1.47 -2.81
CA ALA A 129 -7.97 1.63 -2.04
C ALA A 129 -8.21 3.09 -1.59
N ILE A 130 -7.21 3.74 -1.00
CA ILE A 130 -7.41 5.07 -0.38
C ILE A 130 -7.47 6.18 -1.43
N PRO A 131 -6.57 6.24 -2.44
CA PRO A 131 -6.64 7.25 -3.49
C PRO A 131 -7.90 7.16 -4.36
N ILE A 132 -8.47 5.96 -4.57
CA ILE A 132 -9.75 5.81 -5.27
C ILE A 132 -10.86 6.57 -4.53
N VAL A 133 -10.93 6.48 -3.19
CA VAL A 133 -11.92 7.24 -2.41
C VAL A 133 -11.70 8.75 -2.57
N ALA A 134 -10.45 9.23 -2.46
CA ALA A 134 -10.16 10.65 -2.67
C ALA A 134 -10.55 11.12 -4.08
N TRP A 135 -10.26 10.32 -5.10
CA TRP A 135 -10.65 10.60 -6.48
C TRP A 135 -12.18 10.65 -6.65
N LEU A 136 -12.91 9.66 -6.12
CA LEU A 136 -14.38 9.64 -6.16
C LEU A 136 -15.00 10.85 -5.47
N THR A 137 -14.47 11.26 -4.31
CA THR A 137 -14.99 12.44 -3.61
C THR A 137 -14.85 13.73 -4.42
N LYS A 138 -13.83 13.85 -5.29
CA LYS A 138 -13.68 15.01 -6.18
C LYS A 138 -14.81 15.13 -7.20
N SER A 139 -15.41 14.01 -7.60
CA SER A 139 -16.53 13.94 -8.54
C SER A 139 -17.90 14.21 -7.89
N THR A 140 -17.95 14.49 -6.58
CA THR A 140 -19.19 14.79 -5.86
C THR A 140 -19.42 16.30 -5.73
N ALA A 141 -20.64 16.70 -5.36
CA ALA A 141 -20.97 18.07 -4.95
C ALA A 141 -20.70 18.33 -3.44
N LEU A 142 -20.07 17.40 -2.72
CA LEU A 142 -19.85 17.51 -1.28
C LEU A 142 -18.93 18.69 -0.92
N PRO A 143 -19.11 19.32 0.26
CA PRO A 143 -18.12 20.25 0.81
C PRO A 143 -16.76 19.59 1.04
N LEU A 144 -15.67 20.34 0.88
CA LEU A 144 -14.29 19.84 1.05
C LEU A 144 -14.08 19.10 2.38
N ALA A 145 -14.59 19.65 3.49
CA ALA A 145 -14.47 19.04 4.81
C ALA A 145 -15.08 17.63 4.87
N ILE A 146 -16.20 17.42 4.18
CA ILE A 146 -16.86 16.10 4.12
C ILE A 146 -16.08 15.14 3.23
N ARG A 147 -15.55 15.60 2.09
CA ARG A 147 -14.67 14.80 1.22
C ARG A 147 -13.45 14.30 1.99
N GLN A 148 -12.78 15.20 2.71
CA GLN A 148 -11.63 14.86 3.54
C GLN A 148 -11.99 13.89 4.65
N ARG A 149 -13.18 14.00 5.25
CA ARG A 149 -13.68 13.05 6.25
C ARG A 149 -13.79 11.63 5.70
N TYR A 150 -14.31 11.44 4.49
CA TYR A 150 -14.32 10.12 3.83
C TYR A 150 -12.90 9.57 3.65
N VAL A 151 -11.95 10.40 3.21
CA VAL A 151 -10.55 9.98 3.06
C VAL A 151 -9.92 9.61 4.40
N HIS A 152 -10.16 10.41 5.46
CA HIS A 152 -9.69 10.12 6.82
C HIS A 152 -10.26 8.80 7.35
N ILE A 153 -11.58 8.60 7.28
CA ILE A 153 -12.24 7.36 7.75
C ILE A 153 -11.64 6.16 7.03
N THR A 154 -11.55 6.22 5.70
CA THR A 154 -10.96 5.17 4.86
C THR A 154 -9.52 4.89 5.29
N GLY A 155 -8.67 5.93 5.36
CA GLY A 155 -7.25 5.77 5.67
C GLY A 155 -6.98 5.26 7.09
N VAL A 156 -7.65 5.82 8.10
CA VAL A 156 -7.49 5.40 9.50
C VAL A 156 -7.93 3.95 9.69
N LEU A 157 -9.09 3.58 9.15
CA LEU A 157 -9.58 2.21 9.28
C LEU A 157 -8.72 1.23 8.49
N TYR A 158 -8.25 1.60 7.30
CA TYR A 158 -7.34 0.74 6.55
C TYR A 158 -6.06 0.44 7.35
N ILE A 159 -5.44 1.47 7.95
CA ILE A 159 -4.25 1.30 8.80
C ILE A 159 -4.58 0.51 10.07
N ALA A 160 -5.70 0.78 10.73
CA ALA A 160 -6.12 0.02 11.91
C ALA A 160 -6.31 -1.47 11.57
N GLY A 161 -6.89 -1.77 10.40
CA GLY A 161 -7.00 -3.12 9.88
C GLY A 161 -5.63 -3.77 9.65
N LEU A 162 -4.70 -3.06 9.01
CA LEU A 162 -3.32 -3.55 8.85
C LEU A 162 -2.63 -3.81 10.19
N LEU A 163 -2.80 -2.94 11.18
CA LEU A 163 -2.23 -3.12 12.52
C LEU A 163 -2.83 -4.35 13.21
N ALA A 164 -4.14 -4.58 13.09
CA ALA A 164 -4.77 -5.79 13.62
C ALA A 164 -4.28 -7.07 12.94
N ILE A 165 -4.12 -7.06 11.60
CA ILE A 165 -3.51 -8.19 10.86
C ILE A 165 -2.06 -8.41 11.27
N GLY A 166 -1.28 -7.34 11.39
CA GLY A 166 0.11 -7.41 11.83
C GLY A 166 0.23 -7.97 13.24
N TRP A 167 -0.65 -7.53 14.15
CA TRP A 167 -0.67 -8.03 15.53
C TRP A 167 -1.06 -9.50 15.62
N GLN A 168 -2.10 -9.93 14.89
CA GLN A 168 -2.48 -11.35 14.76
C GLN A 168 -1.30 -12.19 14.24
N THR A 169 -0.57 -11.64 13.27
CA THR A 169 0.62 -12.29 12.70
C THR A 169 1.75 -12.39 13.73
N VAL A 170 2.03 -11.34 14.51
CA VAL A 170 3.05 -11.35 15.58
C VAL A 170 2.73 -12.39 16.65
N LEU A 171 1.46 -12.60 16.98
CA LEU A 171 1.02 -13.67 17.89
C LEU A 171 1.23 -15.08 17.32
N GLY A 172 1.67 -15.20 16.06
CA GLY A 172 1.96 -16.46 15.42
C GLY A 172 0.72 -17.22 14.95
N GLN A 173 -0.44 -16.55 14.89
CA GLN A 173 -1.72 -17.19 14.67
C GLN A 173 -2.26 -17.03 13.24
N PRO A 174 -3.06 -17.98 12.71
CA PRO A 174 -3.69 -17.86 11.41
C PRO A 174 -4.52 -16.59 11.26
N ILE A 175 -4.49 -15.97 10.07
CA ILE A 175 -5.21 -14.71 9.81
C ILE A 175 -6.74 -14.85 9.87
N LEU A 176 -7.26 -16.06 9.64
CA LEU A 176 -8.70 -16.37 9.69
C LEU A 176 -9.10 -17.06 10.99
N GLU A 177 -8.22 -17.08 11.99
CA GLU A 177 -8.59 -17.60 13.30
C GLU A 177 -9.76 -16.79 13.89
N TRP A 178 -10.67 -17.47 14.59
CA TRP A 178 -11.81 -16.84 15.23
C TRP A 178 -11.39 -16.09 16.50
N SER A 179 -10.76 -14.93 16.31
CA SER A 179 -10.28 -14.06 17.38
C SER A 179 -10.69 -12.60 17.15
N MET A 180 -10.51 -11.75 18.16
CA MET A 180 -10.91 -10.34 18.07
C MET A 180 -10.12 -9.57 17.01
N LEU A 181 -8.88 -9.98 16.68
CA LEU A 181 -8.01 -9.25 15.76
C LEU A 181 -8.46 -9.41 14.29
N PRO A 182 -8.69 -10.62 13.74
CA PRO A 182 -9.28 -10.79 12.41
C PRO A 182 -10.66 -10.17 12.28
N ILE A 183 -11.52 -10.27 13.30
CA ILE A 183 -12.85 -9.64 13.31
C ILE A 183 -12.70 -8.11 13.21
N SER A 184 -11.82 -7.52 14.03
CA SER A 184 -11.56 -6.07 14.00
C SER A 184 -10.98 -5.63 12.66
N ALA A 185 -10.05 -6.40 12.08
CA ALA A 185 -9.49 -6.12 10.77
C ALA A 185 -10.56 -6.18 9.67
N GLY A 186 -11.40 -7.21 9.68
CA GLY A 186 -12.52 -7.36 8.76
C GLY A 186 -13.49 -6.18 8.84
N LEU A 187 -13.91 -5.78 10.04
CA LEU A 187 -14.77 -4.61 10.24
C LEU A 187 -14.11 -3.32 9.74
N CYS A 188 -12.83 -3.12 10.02
CA CYS A 188 -12.08 -1.96 9.53
C CYS A 188 -12.06 -1.89 8.01
N PHE A 189 -11.71 -3.00 7.33
CA PHE A 189 -11.69 -3.06 5.87
C PHE A 189 -13.09 -2.93 5.26
N LEU A 190 -14.12 -3.51 5.88
CA LEU A 190 -15.51 -3.39 5.43
C LEU A 190 -16.01 -1.94 5.50
N VAL A 191 -15.74 -1.23 6.59
CA VAL A 191 -16.14 0.19 6.72
C VAL A 191 -15.31 1.07 5.77
N SER A 192 -14.02 0.78 5.59
CA SER A 192 -13.17 1.44 4.58
C SER A 192 -13.73 1.24 3.17
N PHE A 193 -14.17 0.03 2.83
CA PHE A 193 -14.81 -0.27 1.55
C PHE A 193 -16.17 0.41 1.41
N GLY A 194 -17.00 0.37 2.45
CA GLY A 194 -18.29 1.04 2.51
C GLY A 194 -18.19 2.55 2.27
N SER A 195 -17.16 3.20 2.83
CA SER A 195 -16.83 4.61 2.55
C SER A 195 -16.60 4.86 1.05
N GLY A 196 -15.86 3.98 0.38
CA GLY A 196 -15.68 4.03 -1.09
C GLY A 196 -17.00 3.85 -1.84
N MET A 197 -17.83 2.88 -1.45
CA MET A 197 -19.13 2.66 -2.08
C MET A 197 -20.10 3.83 -1.90
N MET A 198 -20.10 4.47 -0.73
CA MET A 198 -20.92 5.65 -0.45
C MET A 198 -20.50 6.85 -1.29
N THR A 199 -19.19 7.06 -1.47
CA THR A 199 -18.66 8.14 -2.31
C THR A 199 -18.89 7.88 -3.79
N LEU A 200 -18.78 6.64 -4.25
CA LEU A 200 -19.17 6.22 -5.60
C LEU A 200 -20.65 6.50 -5.86
N ARG A 201 -21.54 6.07 -4.96
CA ARG A 201 -22.99 6.32 -5.10
C ARG A 201 -23.30 7.81 -5.20
N GLN A 202 -22.64 8.64 -4.39
CA GLN A 202 -22.80 10.10 -4.44
C GLN A 202 -22.25 10.71 -5.73
N ALA A 203 -21.13 10.20 -6.25
CA ALA A 203 -20.58 10.63 -7.53
C ALA A 203 -21.51 10.28 -8.71
N LEU A 204 -22.23 9.15 -8.63
CA LEU A 204 -23.20 8.73 -9.65
C LEU A 204 -24.56 9.45 -9.53
N SER A 205 -24.97 9.84 -8.32
CA SER A 205 -26.31 10.43 -8.07
C SER A 205 -26.31 11.96 -8.05
N GLY A 206 -25.14 12.61 -7.94
CA GLY A 206 -25.03 14.07 -7.83
C GLY A 206 -25.10 14.79 -9.18
N PRO A 207 -25.61 16.03 -9.23
CA PRO A 207 -25.48 16.88 -10.41
C PRO A 207 -24.00 17.10 -10.74
N GLN A 208 -23.63 17.02 -12.02
CA GLN A 208 -22.23 17.14 -12.39
C GLN A 208 -21.66 18.52 -12.00
N PRO A 209 -20.40 18.60 -11.51
CA PRO A 209 -19.76 19.86 -11.12
C PRO A 209 -19.78 20.95 -12.22
N THR A 210 -19.86 20.54 -13.49
CA THR A 210 -19.96 21.41 -14.67
C THR A 210 -21.32 22.11 -14.81
N GLN A 211 -22.40 21.57 -14.25
CA GLN A 211 -23.71 22.24 -14.26
C GLN A 211 -23.84 23.30 -13.16
N ALA A 212 -23.16 23.13 -12.03
CA ALA A 212 -23.22 24.07 -10.90
C ALA A 212 -22.44 25.38 -11.10
N ARG A 213 -21.54 25.46 -12.10
CA ARG A 213 -20.83 26.71 -12.47
C ARG A 213 -21.59 27.59 -13.47
N ARG A 214 -22.76 27.16 -13.94
CA ARG A 214 -23.60 27.89 -14.91
C ARG A 214 -24.89 28.45 -14.30
N MET A 215 -25.07 28.34 -12.98
CA MET A 215 -26.10 29.02 -12.21
C MET A 215 -25.43 30.01 -11.27
#